data_AF-A0A1Y1JWU6-F1
#
_entry.id   AF-A0A1Y1JWU6-F1
#
_cell.length_a   1.000
_cell.length_b   1.000
_cell.length_c   1.000
_cell.angle_alpha   90.00
_cell.angle_beta   90.00
_cell.angle_gamma   90.00
#
_symmetry.space_group_name_H-M   'P 1'
#
loop_
_entity.id
_entity.type
_entity.pdbx_description
1 polymer ?
#
loop_
_entity_poly.entity_id
_entity_poly.type
_entity_poly.pdbx_seq_one_letter_code
_entity_poly.pdbx_strand_id
1 'polypeptide(L)'
;NQSKPATRRPLPEERSRQIDTIHSGKQKEARVGGAKVDGHCPKTNEVPELHGCHHHGCPKRFKHTRNASPPDSPSETPEHRHEATVAKSCRLTEPGHAAIEMWECDSKRLMTEEMFNHTETHHTIASSPPNPRDAPHGGRTGNAKSPHTTKGDEQTKHA
;
A
#
# COMPACT_ATOMS: atom_id res chain seq x y z
N ASN A 1 4.48 -4.76 0.76
CA ASN A 1 4.68 -3.71 1.78
C ASN A 1 3.55 -2.71 1.60
N GLN A 2 2.83 -2.36 2.67
CA GLN A 2 1.72 -1.39 2.58
C GLN A 2 2.24 0.03 2.34
N SER A 3 1.45 0.86 1.68
CA SER A 3 1.84 2.25 1.39
C SER A 3 1.78 3.11 2.66
N LYS A 4 2.63 4.14 2.79
CA LYS A 4 2.55 5.11 3.91
C LYS A 4 1.13 5.66 4.15
N PRO A 5 0.37 6.09 3.13
CA PRO A 5 -0.99 6.57 3.37
C PRO A 5 -1.93 5.47 3.88
N ALA A 6 -1.78 4.22 3.43
CA ALA A 6 -2.55 3.09 3.95
C ALA A 6 -2.23 2.79 5.42
N THR A 7 -0.94 2.76 5.79
CA THR A 7 -0.50 2.60 7.19
C THR A 7 -1.01 3.72 8.10
N ARG A 8 -1.15 4.93 7.53
CA ARG A 8 -1.61 6.12 8.24
C ARG A 8 -3.11 6.14 8.47
N ARG A 9 -3.89 5.56 7.55
CA ARG A 9 -5.35 5.60 7.57
C ARG A 9 -5.99 5.27 8.93
N PRO A 10 -5.57 4.23 9.67
CA PRO A 10 -6.25 3.88 10.93
C PRO A 10 -5.93 4.86 12.07
N LEU A 11 -4.78 5.54 12.04
CA LEU A 11 -4.22 6.27 13.19
C LEU A 11 -5.14 7.37 13.74
N PRO A 12 -5.80 8.22 12.92
CA PRO A 12 -6.71 9.23 13.47
C PRO A 12 -7.89 8.61 14.22
N GLU A 13 -8.41 7.47 13.72
CA GLU A 13 -9.55 6.79 14.32
C GLU A 13 -9.16 6.04 15.60
N GLU A 14 -7.96 5.45 15.63
CA GLU A 14 -7.36 4.88 16.85
C GLU A 14 -7.27 5.90 17.97
N ARG A 15 -6.79 7.12 17.66
CA ARG A 15 -6.71 8.21 18.64
C ARG A 15 -8.10 8.64 19.11
N SER A 16 -9.00 8.96 18.17
CA SER A 16 -10.31 9.53 18.51
C SER A 16 -11.21 8.56 19.27
N ARG A 17 -11.15 7.26 18.96
CA ARG A 17 -12.01 6.24 19.57
C ARG A 17 -11.31 5.38 20.62
N GLN A 18 -10.01 5.60 20.86
CA GLN A 18 -9.17 4.78 21.74
C GLN A 18 -9.31 3.28 21.41
N ILE A 19 -9.20 2.97 20.11
CA ILE A 19 -9.22 1.60 19.59
C ILE A 19 -7.83 1.21 19.12
N ASP A 20 -7.53 -0.09 19.17
CA ASP A 20 -6.30 -0.66 18.65
C ASP A 20 -6.61 -1.45 17.37
N THR A 21 -5.94 -1.08 16.28
CA THR A 21 -6.01 -1.79 15.01
C THR A 21 -4.75 -2.59 14.76
N ILE A 22 -4.91 -3.76 14.15
CA ILE A 22 -3.84 -4.56 13.57
C ILE A 22 -3.56 -3.99 12.19
N HIS A 23 -2.31 -3.61 11.90
CA HIS A 23 -1.90 -3.14 10.57
C HIS A 23 -0.37 -3.23 10.39
N SER A 24 0.08 -3.05 9.14
CA SER A 24 1.49 -3.24 8.75
C SER A 24 2.48 -2.37 9.52
N GLY A 25 2.04 -1.24 10.09
CA GLY A 25 2.87 -0.33 10.89
C GLY A 25 3.17 -0.84 12.30
N LYS A 26 2.39 -1.80 12.80
CA LYS A 26 2.57 -2.48 14.09
C LYS A 26 3.14 -3.90 13.91
N GLN A 27 3.96 -4.08 12.87
CA GLN A 27 4.68 -5.33 12.56
C GLN A 27 3.80 -6.55 12.22
N LYS A 28 2.48 -6.38 12.02
CA LYS A 28 1.59 -7.48 11.61
C LYS A 28 0.72 -7.08 10.42
N GLU A 29 0.87 -7.80 9.30
CA GLU A 29 -0.01 -7.63 8.15
C GLU A 29 -1.43 -8.10 8.52
N ALA A 30 -2.41 -7.21 8.42
CA ALA A 30 -3.80 -7.55 8.71
C ALA A 30 -4.39 -8.36 7.56
N ARG A 31 -5.09 -9.45 7.91
CA ARG A 31 -5.79 -10.30 6.96
C ARG A 31 -7.18 -10.64 7.46
N VAL A 32 -8.16 -10.49 6.59
CA VAL A 32 -9.57 -10.80 6.84
C VAL A 32 -10.09 -11.58 5.63
N GLY A 33 -10.74 -12.73 5.87
CA GLY A 33 -11.24 -13.59 4.78
C GLY A 33 -10.15 -14.06 3.80
N GLY A 34 -8.90 -14.17 4.26
CA GLY A 34 -7.74 -14.50 3.40
C GLY A 34 -7.20 -13.34 2.55
N ALA A 35 -7.89 -12.19 2.51
CA ALA A 35 -7.44 -10.98 1.83
C ALA A 35 -6.59 -10.10 2.75
N LYS A 36 -5.61 -9.40 2.17
CA LYS A 36 -4.82 -8.38 2.87
C LYS A 36 -5.64 -7.10 3.00
N VAL A 37 -5.60 -6.50 4.19
CA VAL A 37 -6.31 -5.25 4.48
C VAL A 37 -5.37 -4.22 5.08
N ASP A 38 -5.73 -2.94 4.98
CA ASP A 38 -4.90 -1.85 5.50
C ASP A 38 -4.94 -1.76 7.02
N GLY A 39 -6.07 -2.10 7.64
CA GLY A 39 -6.21 -2.27 9.07
C GLY A 39 -7.37 -3.20 9.43
N HIS A 40 -7.35 -3.74 10.64
CA HIS A 40 -8.46 -4.49 11.21
C HIS A 40 -8.58 -4.18 12.71
N CYS A 41 -9.78 -3.80 13.18
CA CYS A 41 -10.08 -3.64 14.59
C CYS A 41 -10.89 -4.85 15.09
N PRO A 42 -10.29 -5.78 15.85
CA PRO A 42 -11.02 -6.96 16.35
C PRO A 42 -12.15 -6.61 17.33
N LYS A 43 -12.06 -5.46 18.01
CA LYS A 43 -13.04 -5.03 19.02
C LYS A 43 -14.36 -4.60 18.39
N THR A 44 -14.32 -3.91 17.26
CA THR A 44 -15.50 -3.40 16.54
C THR A 44 -15.83 -4.21 15.29
N ASN A 45 -15.00 -5.20 14.95
CA ASN A 45 -15.07 -5.96 13.70
C ASN A 45 -15.04 -5.07 12.44
N GLU A 46 -14.36 -3.93 12.55
CA GLU A 46 -14.21 -2.96 11.47
C GLU A 46 -12.92 -3.23 10.68
N VAL A 47 -12.99 -3.02 9.38
CA VAL A 47 -11.87 -3.15 8.44
C VAL A 47 -11.63 -1.79 7.77
N PRO A 48 -10.74 -0.98 8.36
CA PRO A 48 -10.27 0.25 7.75
C PRO A 48 -9.48 -0.01 6.43
N GLU A 49 -10.06 0.24 5.25
CA GLU A 49 -9.38 0.25 3.93
C GLU A 49 -9.21 1.64 3.29
N LEU A 50 -8.02 1.93 2.72
CA LEU A 50 -7.72 3.12 1.93
C LEU A 50 -7.46 2.78 0.46
N HIS A 51 -8.35 3.25 -0.41
CA HIS A 51 -8.23 3.01 -1.85
C HIS A 51 -7.39 4.10 -2.52
N GLY A 52 -6.13 3.75 -2.82
CA GLY A 52 -5.24 4.56 -3.64
C GLY A 52 -5.86 4.81 -5.02
N CYS A 53 -6.03 6.08 -5.42
CA CYS A 53 -6.93 6.43 -6.52
C CYS A 53 -6.53 5.81 -7.86
N HIS A 54 -5.22 5.80 -8.15
CA HIS A 54 -4.70 5.26 -9.42
C HIS A 54 -4.77 3.73 -9.47
N HIS A 55 -4.41 3.06 -8.38
CA HIS A 55 -4.32 1.59 -8.32
C HIS A 55 -5.70 0.92 -8.20
N HIS A 56 -6.67 1.60 -7.59
CA HIS A 56 -8.01 1.09 -7.35
C HIS A 56 -9.07 1.69 -8.29
N GLY A 57 -8.66 2.52 -9.26
CA GLY A 57 -9.57 3.07 -10.26
C GLY A 57 -10.63 3.99 -9.64
N CYS A 58 -10.22 5.08 -8.99
CA CYS A 58 -11.17 5.99 -8.35
C CYS A 58 -12.17 6.59 -9.35
N PRO A 59 -13.49 6.42 -9.18
CA PRO A 59 -14.50 6.93 -10.11
C PRO A 59 -14.53 8.46 -10.16
N LYS A 60 -14.16 9.15 -9.07
CA LYS A 60 -14.06 10.61 -9.03
C LYS A 60 -12.88 11.14 -9.85
N ARG A 61 -11.74 10.43 -9.84
CA ARG A 61 -10.51 10.85 -10.52
C ARG A 61 -10.47 10.46 -12.00
N PHE A 62 -11.14 9.36 -12.36
CA PHE A 62 -11.17 8.83 -13.74
C PHE A 62 -12.52 9.00 -14.42
N LYS A 63 -13.33 9.98 -14.01
CA LYS A 63 -14.72 10.18 -14.46
C LYS A 63 -14.92 10.12 -15.98
N HIS A 64 -13.95 10.63 -16.74
CA HIS A 64 -14.04 10.72 -18.21
C HIS A 64 -13.15 9.69 -18.95
N THR A 65 -12.33 8.93 -18.23
CA THR A 65 -11.32 8.03 -18.80
C THR A 65 -11.38 6.63 -18.20
N ARG A 66 -12.56 6.22 -17.69
CA ARG A 66 -12.79 4.92 -17.03
C ARG A 66 -12.37 3.71 -17.85
N ASN A 67 -12.61 3.77 -19.16
CA ASN A 67 -12.35 2.67 -20.09
C ASN A 67 -11.08 2.90 -20.91
N ALA A 68 -10.37 4.00 -20.69
CA ALA A 68 -9.12 4.29 -21.38
C ALA A 68 -7.96 3.71 -20.57
N SER A 69 -7.16 2.85 -21.20
CA SER A 69 -5.96 2.33 -20.54
C SER A 69 -4.97 3.46 -20.26
N PRO A 70 -4.43 3.57 -19.02
CA PRO A 70 -3.38 4.53 -18.71
C PRO A 70 -2.10 4.22 -19.51
N PRO A 71 -1.27 5.22 -19.83
CA PRO A 71 0.00 5.01 -20.54
C PRO A 71 0.92 4.01 -19.83
N ASP A 72 0.91 4.04 -18.49
CA ASP A 72 1.75 3.19 -17.64
C ASP A 72 1.21 1.75 -17.49
N SER A 73 -0.02 1.49 -17.93
CA SER A 73 -0.67 0.19 -17.79
C SER A 73 -1.66 -0.06 -18.93
N PRO A 74 -1.16 -0.31 -20.15
CA PRO A 74 -1.99 -0.43 -21.35
C PRO A 74 -2.97 -1.62 -21.31
N SER A 75 -2.67 -2.64 -20.50
CA SER A 75 -3.47 -3.86 -20.35
C SER A 75 -4.63 -3.75 -19.36
N GLU A 76 -4.77 -2.63 -18.64
CA GLU A 76 -5.82 -2.48 -17.62
C GLU A 76 -6.51 -1.12 -17.72
N THR A 77 -7.83 -1.12 -17.57
CA THR A 77 -8.62 0.10 -17.48
C THR A 77 -8.86 0.50 -16.01
N PRO A 78 -9.05 1.80 -15.72
CA PRO A 78 -9.50 2.23 -14.40
C PRO A 78 -10.81 1.58 -13.97
N GLU A 79 -11.70 1.23 -14.90
CA GLU A 79 -12.92 0.47 -14.59
C GLU A 79 -12.61 -0.93 -14.06
N HIS A 80 -11.72 -1.69 -14.72
CA HIS A 80 -11.33 -3.02 -14.26
C HIS A 80 -10.75 -2.99 -12.84
N ARG A 81 -9.92 -1.99 -12.53
CA ARG A 81 -9.38 -1.78 -11.18
C ARG A 81 -10.47 -1.48 -10.15
N HIS A 82 -11.47 -0.70 -10.55
CA HIS A 82 -12.60 -0.38 -9.69
C HIS A 82 -13.47 -1.61 -9.41
N GLU A 83 -13.78 -2.41 -10.44
CA GLU A 83 -14.51 -3.67 -10.28
C GLU A 83 -13.78 -4.63 -9.34
N ALA A 84 -12.46 -4.78 -9.49
CA ALA A 84 -11.65 -5.58 -8.57
C ALA A 84 -11.69 -5.03 -7.13
N THR A 85 -11.72 -3.71 -6.97
CA THR A 85 -11.86 -3.05 -5.66
C THR A 85 -13.19 -3.38 -5.03
N VAL A 86 -14.31 -3.19 -5.76
CA VAL A 86 -15.66 -3.53 -5.28
C VAL A 86 -15.78 -5.01 -4.92
N ALA A 87 -15.21 -5.90 -5.75
CA ALA A 87 -15.20 -7.33 -5.47
C ALA A 87 -14.45 -7.67 -4.17
N LYS A 88 -13.35 -6.98 -3.88
CA LYS A 88 -12.64 -7.11 -2.59
C LYS A 88 -13.52 -6.60 -1.45
N SER A 89 -14.17 -5.45 -1.59
CA SER A 89 -15.06 -4.87 -0.59
C SER A 89 -16.21 -5.82 -0.24
N CYS A 90 -16.85 -6.43 -1.24
CA CYS A 90 -17.89 -7.44 -1.04
C CYS A 90 -17.37 -8.65 -0.23
N ARG A 91 -16.19 -9.17 -0.57
CA ARG A 91 -15.59 -10.30 0.16
C ARG A 91 -15.27 -9.97 1.62
N LEU A 92 -14.96 -8.71 1.92
CA LEU A 92 -14.72 -8.25 3.28
C LEU A 92 -16.03 -8.13 4.08
N THR A 93 -17.14 -7.75 3.44
CA THR A 93 -18.43 -7.60 4.11
C THR A 93 -19.20 -8.91 4.28
N GLU A 94 -19.01 -9.89 3.39
CA GLU A 94 -19.61 -11.24 3.47
C GLU A 94 -19.47 -11.93 4.85
N PRO A 95 -18.29 -11.96 5.50
CA PRO A 95 -18.12 -12.54 6.83
C PRO A 95 -18.63 -11.64 7.99
N GLY A 96 -19.43 -10.61 7.71
CA GLY A 96 -20.01 -9.72 8.73
C GLY A 96 -19.06 -8.65 9.27
N HIS A 97 -17.94 -8.38 8.57
CA HIS A 97 -17.05 -7.28 8.94
C HIS A 97 -17.56 -5.96 8.35
N ALA A 98 -17.39 -4.87 9.09
CA ALA A 98 -17.72 -3.53 8.61
C ALA A 98 -16.52 -2.94 7.85
N ALA A 99 -16.51 -3.07 6.53
CA ALA A 99 -15.50 -2.41 5.69
C ALA A 99 -15.74 -0.89 5.70
N ILE A 100 -14.85 -0.14 6.36
CA ILE A 100 -14.93 1.32 6.41
C ILE A 100 -13.97 1.85 5.35
N GLU A 101 -14.48 2.19 4.18
CA GLU A 101 -13.66 2.50 3.00
C GLU A 101 -13.45 4.00 2.81
N MET A 102 -12.24 4.39 2.41
CA MET A 102 -11.94 5.78 2.09
C MET A 102 -11.06 5.87 0.84
N TRP A 103 -11.44 6.73 -0.11
CA TRP A 103 -10.59 7.02 -1.25
C TRP A 103 -9.46 7.98 -0.88
N GLU A 104 -8.28 7.76 -1.43
CA GLU A 104 -7.10 8.61 -1.19
C GLU A 104 -7.38 10.09 -1.48
N CYS A 105 -8.14 10.42 -2.54
CA CYS A 105 -8.47 11.81 -2.85
C CYS A 105 -9.40 12.45 -1.81
N ASP A 106 -10.30 11.67 -1.22
CA ASP A 106 -11.16 12.17 -0.13
C ASP A 106 -10.36 12.29 1.16
N SER A 107 -9.52 11.29 1.46
CA SER A 107 -8.62 11.33 2.62
C SER A 107 -7.75 12.60 2.60
N LYS A 108 -7.09 12.91 1.48
CA LYS A 108 -6.29 14.13 1.31
C LYS A 108 -7.10 15.42 1.52
N ARG A 109 -8.37 15.41 1.13
CA ARG A 109 -9.26 16.58 1.26
C ARG A 109 -9.77 16.78 2.70
N LEU A 110 -10.03 15.68 3.40
CA LEU A 110 -10.55 15.69 4.77
C LEU A 110 -9.45 15.82 5.84
N MET A 111 -8.20 15.69 5.42
CA MET A 111 -7.03 15.74 6.28
C MET A 111 -6.79 17.15 6.82
N THR A 112 -7.03 17.33 8.11
CA THR A 112 -6.68 18.58 8.80
C THR A 112 -5.19 18.61 9.12
N GLU A 113 -4.67 19.82 9.38
CA GLU A 113 -3.30 20.02 9.81
C GLU A 113 -3.01 19.31 11.15
N GLU A 114 -3.93 19.37 12.12
CA GLU A 114 -3.81 18.63 13.39
C GLU A 114 -3.68 17.12 13.14
N MET A 115 -4.57 16.54 12.31
CA MET A 115 -4.52 15.13 11.98
C MET A 115 -3.22 14.77 11.28
N PHE A 116 -2.74 15.61 10.37
CA PHE A 116 -1.47 15.41 9.68
C PHE A 116 -0.30 15.37 10.66
N ASN A 117 -0.13 16.41 11.47
CA ASN A 117 0.97 16.53 12.43
C ASN A 117 0.99 15.38 13.44
N HIS A 118 -0.19 14.96 13.91
CA HIS A 118 -0.31 13.82 14.81
C HIS A 118 0.17 12.51 14.16
N THR A 119 -0.24 12.26 12.92
CA THR A 119 0.07 11.01 12.24
C THR A 119 1.49 10.94 11.69
N GLU A 120 2.07 12.05 11.24
CA GLU A 120 3.44 12.06 10.70
C GLU A 120 4.48 11.80 11.79
N THR A 121 4.22 12.29 13.01
CA THR A 121 5.08 12.06 14.17
C THR A 121 4.85 10.69 14.83
N HIS A 122 3.82 9.95 14.42
CA HIS A 122 3.50 8.66 14.99
C HIS A 122 4.58 7.62 14.66
N HIS A 123 5.02 6.86 15.66
CA HIS A 123 6.14 5.92 15.53
C HIS A 123 5.99 4.93 14.36
N THR A 124 4.76 4.47 14.08
CA THR A 124 4.47 3.55 12.97
C THR A 124 4.73 4.17 11.59
N ILE A 125 4.59 5.49 11.44
CA ILE A 125 4.83 6.22 10.19
C ILE A 125 6.29 6.67 10.10
N ALA A 126 6.85 7.16 11.20
CA ALA A 126 8.24 7.57 11.27
C ALA A 126 9.21 6.41 10.94
N SER A 127 8.86 5.18 11.34
CA SER A 127 9.63 3.97 11.03
C SER A 127 9.34 3.37 9.65
N SER A 128 8.40 3.93 8.88
CA SER A 128 8.06 3.42 7.55
C SER A 128 9.12 3.84 6.51
N PRO A 129 9.57 2.93 5.62
CA PRO A 129 10.52 3.27 4.55
C PRO A 129 10.04 4.49 3.76
N PRO A 130 10.93 5.43 3.39
CA PRO A 130 10.56 6.56 2.55
C PRO A 130 9.92 6.06 1.26
N ASN A 131 8.93 6.80 0.78
CA ASN A 131 8.33 6.52 -0.52
C ASN A 131 9.45 6.57 -1.58
N PRO A 132 9.61 5.54 -2.43
CA PRO A 132 10.65 5.53 -3.45
C PRO A 132 10.62 6.74 -4.38
N ARG A 133 9.46 7.40 -4.54
CA ARG A 133 9.33 8.64 -5.31
C ARG A 133 9.84 9.90 -4.60
N ASP A 134 9.89 9.87 -3.27
CA ASP A 134 10.37 10.98 -2.42
C ASP A 134 11.82 10.74 -1.94
N ALA A 135 12.42 9.60 -2.31
CA ALA A 135 13.83 9.35 -2.11
C ALA A 135 14.63 10.27 -3.05
N PRO A 136 15.71 10.93 -2.58
CA PRO A 136 16.66 11.51 -3.51
C PRO A 136 17.11 10.40 -4.46
N HIS A 137 17.21 10.70 -5.76
CA HIS A 137 17.61 9.74 -6.80
C HIS A 137 19.00 9.16 -6.49
N GLY A 138 19.05 8.17 -5.60
CA GLY A 138 20.22 7.35 -5.34
C GLY A 138 20.40 6.47 -6.55
N GLY A 139 21.39 6.82 -7.36
CA GLY A 139 21.75 6.10 -8.58
C GLY A 139 21.87 4.60 -8.32
N ARG A 140 21.46 3.82 -9.33
CA ARG A 140 21.65 2.37 -9.42
C ARG A 140 22.98 1.95 -8.79
N THR A 141 22.96 1.34 -7.63
CA THR A 141 24.00 0.35 -7.30
C THR A 141 23.57 -0.92 -8.02
N GLY A 142 23.84 -0.98 -9.32
CA GLY A 142 23.88 -2.27 -9.99
C GLY A 142 24.96 -3.10 -9.31
N ASN A 143 24.63 -4.32 -8.90
CA ASN A 143 25.66 -5.32 -8.69
C ASN A 143 26.36 -5.53 -10.04
N ALA A 144 27.40 -4.72 -10.30
CA ALA A 144 28.40 -5.06 -11.28
C ALA A 144 29.08 -6.33 -10.75
N LYS A 145 28.62 -7.48 -11.26
CA LYS A 145 29.43 -8.69 -11.20
C LYS A 145 30.70 -8.36 -11.98
N SER A 146 31.82 -8.22 -11.27
CA SER A 146 33.12 -8.18 -11.91
C SER A 146 33.25 -9.45 -12.77
N PRO A 147 33.47 -9.37 -14.09
CA PRO A 147 33.87 -10.54 -14.83
C PRO A 147 35.22 -10.99 -14.27
N HIS A 148 35.22 -12.16 -13.64
CA HIS A 148 36.43 -12.85 -13.24
C HIS A 148 37.18 -13.17 -14.53
N THR A 149 38.25 -12.42 -14.82
CA THR A 149 39.18 -12.77 -15.88
C THR A 149 39.93 -14.02 -15.43
N THR A 150 39.42 -15.20 -15.79
CA THR A 150 40.21 -16.42 -15.79
C THR A 150 41.32 -16.26 -16.82
N LYS A 151 42.54 -16.01 -16.35
CA LYS A 151 43.74 -16.29 -17.14
C LYS A 151 43.81 -17.80 -17.30
N GLY A 152 43.93 -18.22 -18.55
CA GLY A 152 44.12 -19.61 -18.92
C GLY A 152 45.45 -20.18 -18.42
N ASP A 153 45.49 -21.50 -18.52
CA ASP A 153 46.64 -22.38 -18.36
C ASP A 153 47.20 -22.56 -16.96
N GLU A 154 46.79 -23.65 -16.30
CA GLU A 154 47.72 -24.76 -16.11
C GLU A 154 46.96 -26.08 -15.90
N GLN A 155 47.27 -27.09 -16.71
CA GLN A 155 46.84 -28.47 -16.52
C GLN A 155 47.68 -29.12 -15.42
N THR A 156 47.05 -29.92 -14.57
CA THR A 156 47.73 -31.10 -14.03
C THR A 156 46.73 -32.24 -13.88
N LYS A 157 46.94 -33.29 -14.68
CA LYS A 157 46.27 -34.58 -14.59
C LYS A 157 47.23 -35.58 -13.92
N HIS A 158 46.68 -36.46 -13.09
CA HIS A 158 47.22 -37.76 -12.61
C HIS A 158 48.53 -37.68 -11.80
N ALA A 159 48.74 -38.42 -10.71
CA ALA A 159 48.19 -39.71 -10.28
C ALA A 159 47.98 -39.73 -8.76
#